data_AF-A0A1V5FEC6-F1
#
_entry.id   AF-A0A1V5FEC6-F1
#
_cell.length_a   1.000
_cell.length_b   1.000
_cell.length_c   1.000
_cell.angle_alpha   90.00
_cell.angle_beta   90.00
_cell.angle_gamma   90.00
#
_symmetry.space_group_name_H-M   'P 1'
#
loop_
_entity.id
_entity.type
_entity.pdbx_description
1 polymer ?
#
loop_
_entity_poly.entity_id
_entity_poly.type
_entity_poly.pdbx_seq_one_letter_code
_entity_poly.pdbx_strand_id
1 'polypeptide(L)' 'MPGLSATVGEEIEALRRVAGDKAVALIKDIPDAKIISMVDGWPKNFSAKRAESLGFRAEKTFDEIIRIHIEDELGGKIGS' A
#
# COMPACT_ATOMS: atom_id res chain seq x y z
N MET A 1 -9.14 -8.38 11.30
CA MET A 1 -7.68 -8.60 11.17
C MET A 1 -7.01 -7.24 11.29
N PRO A 2 -5.79 -7.14 11.86
CA PRO A 2 -4.99 -5.91 11.75
C PRO A 2 -4.66 -5.64 10.28
N GLY A 3 -4.47 -4.38 9.94
CA GLY A 3 -4.10 -3.93 8.60
C GLY A 3 -3.52 -2.53 8.66
N LEU A 4 -2.82 -2.14 7.60
CA LEU A 4 -2.23 -0.80 7.48
C LEU A 4 -3.23 0.15 6.83
N SER A 5 -3.49 1.29 7.47
CA SER A 5 -4.17 2.42 6.83
C SER A 5 -3.10 3.35 6.28
N ALA A 6 -3.15 3.62 4.98
CA ALA A 6 -2.29 4.57 4.29
C ALA A 6 -3.13 5.36 3.29
N THR A 7 -2.74 6.61 3.07
CA THR A 7 -3.24 7.42 1.97
C THR A 7 -2.52 7.06 0.67
N VAL A 8 -3.16 7.31 -0.47
CA VAL A 8 -2.51 7.12 -1.80
C VAL A 8 -1.18 7.86 -1.89
N GLY A 9 -1.07 9.05 -1.28
CA GLY A 9 0.19 9.79 -1.22
C GLY A 9 1.29 9.03 -0.47
N GLU A 10 0.98 8.43 0.69
CA GLU A 10 1.93 7.62 1.46
C GLU A 10 2.36 6.36 0.70
N GLU A 11 1.45 5.74 -0.07
CA GLU A 11 1.76 4.60 -0.93
C GLU A 11 2.75 4.99 -2.05
N ILE A 12 2.53 6.14 -2.69
CA ILE A 12 3.43 6.67 -3.75
C ILE A 12 4.80 7.02 -3.17
N GLU A 13 4.85 7.64 -1.98
CA GLU A 13 6.11 7.93 -1.30
C GLU A 13 6.87 6.66 -0.91
N ALA A 14 6.16 5.61 -0.47
CA ALA A 14 6.76 4.31 -0.20
C ALA A 14 7.32 3.67 -1.46
N LEU A 15 6.59 3.74 -2.58
CA LEU A 15 7.07 3.28 -3.87
C LEU A 15 8.33 4.03 -4.30
N ARG A 16 8.40 5.34 -4.10
CA ARG A 16 9.61 6.13 -4.37
C ARG A 16 10.80 5.63 -3.57
N ARG A 17 10.62 5.39 -2.27
CA ARG A 17 11.71 4.92 -1.39
C ARG A 17 12.22 3.53 -1.76
N VAL A 18 11.34 2.63 -2.18
CA VAL A 18 11.70 1.22 -2.44
C VAL A 18 12.13 0.99 -3.89
N ALA A 19 11.43 1.58 -4.86
CA ALA A 19 11.61 1.32 -6.29
C ALA A 19 12.18 2.52 -7.08
N GLY A 20 12.33 3.69 -6.44
CA GLY A 20 12.94 4.89 -7.04
C GLY A 20 11.99 5.73 -7.91
N ASP A 21 12.47 6.89 -8.33
CA ASP A 21 11.68 7.87 -9.09
C ASP A 21 11.20 7.36 -10.46
N LYS A 22 11.95 6.46 -11.09
CA LYS A 22 11.55 5.86 -12.37
C LYS A 22 10.23 5.10 -12.25
N ALA A 23 10.02 4.37 -11.15
CA ALA A 23 8.78 3.63 -10.92
C ALA A 23 7.61 4.59 -10.67
N VAL A 24 7.83 5.64 -9.89
CA VAL A 24 6.81 6.66 -9.60
C VAL A 24 6.43 7.44 -10.86
N ALA A 25 7.38 7.71 -11.75
CA ALA A 25 7.13 8.42 -13.01
C ALA A 25 6.16 7.68 -13.97
N LEU A 26 5.88 6.40 -13.73
CA LEU A 26 4.90 5.62 -14.49
C LEU A 26 3.46 5.90 -14.07
N ILE A 27 3.24 6.49 -12.89
CA ILE A 27 1.92 6.81 -12.37
C ILE A 27 1.36 8.00 -13.15
N LYS A 28 0.12 7.85 -13.63
CA LYS A 28 -0.63 8.92 -14.29
C LYS A 28 -1.78 9.35 -13.41
N ASP A 29 -1.80 10.62 -13.03
CA ASP A 29 -2.92 11.21 -12.32
C ASP A 29 -4.04 11.54 -13.32
N ILE A 30 -5.02 10.63 -13.42
CA ILE A 30 -6.19 10.76 -14.29
C ILE A 30 -7.44 10.58 -13.41
N PRO A 31 -8.06 11.68 -12.97
CA PRO A 31 -9.26 11.61 -12.14
C PRO A 31 -10.42 10.92 -12.86
N ASP A 32 -11.00 9.91 -12.22
CA ASP A 32 -12.24 9.26 -12.64
C ASP A 32 -13.29 9.46 -11.55
N ALA A 33 -14.31 10.27 -11.84
CA ALA A 33 -15.37 10.62 -10.90
C ALA A 33 -16.16 9.39 -10.41
N LYS A 34 -16.31 8.37 -11.24
CA LYS A 34 -17.01 7.13 -10.88
C LYS A 34 -16.18 6.35 -9.87
N ILE A 35 -14.87 6.17 -10.12
CA ILE A 35 -13.97 5.48 -9.20
C ILE A 35 -13.91 6.22 -7.86
N ILE A 36 -13.75 7.55 -7.89
CA ILE A 36 -13.71 8.38 -6.68
C ILE A 36 -14.99 8.17 -5.85
N SER A 37 -16.17 8.25 -6.48
CA SER A 37 -17.45 8.05 -5.78
C SER A 37 -17.60 6.67 -5.13
N MET A 38 -17.03 5.62 -5.75
CA MET A 38 -17.06 4.26 -5.20
C MET A 38 -16.14 4.11 -4.00
N VAL A 39 -14.94 4.67 -4.07
CA VAL A 39 -13.90 4.57 -3.03
C VAL A 39 -14.21 5.48 -1.83
N ASP A 40 -14.93 6.59 -2.03
CA ASP A 40 -15.34 7.50 -0.94
C ASP A 40 -16.17 6.81 0.14
N GLY A 41 -16.91 5.74 -0.22
CA GLY A 41 -17.68 4.93 0.71
C GLY A 41 -16.86 3.88 1.48
N TRP A 42 -15.57 3.72 1.16
CA TRP A 42 -14.75 2.69 1.80
C TRP A 42 -14.32 3.10 3.22
N PRO A 43 -14.32 2.16 4.17
CA PRO A 43 -13.89 2.43 5.54
C PRO A 43 -12.37 2.70 5.61
N LYS A 44 -12.00 3.85 6.18
CA LYS A 44 -10.63 4.39 6.10
C LYS A 44 -9.68 3.90 7.20
N ASN A 45 -10.20 3.52 8.36
CA ASN A 45 -9.38 3.04 9.48
C ASN A 45 -10.20 2.14 10.41
N PHE A 46 -9.67 0.95 10.74
CA PHE A 46 -10.32 -0.01 11.62
C PHE A 46 -9.47 -0.25 12.87
N SER A 47 -10.11 -0.20 14.04
CA SER A 47 -9.50 -0.67 15.29
C SER A 47 -9.50 -2.20 15.32
N ALA A 48 -8.33 -2.81 15.16
CA ALA A 48 -8.16 -4.26 15.13
C ALA A 48 -7.83 -4.92 16.48
N LYS A 49 -8.13 -4.25 17.61
CA LYS A 49 -7.77 -4.68 18.99
C LYS A 49 -8.01 -6.16 19.30
N ARG A 50 -9.16 -6.71 18.90
CA ARG A 50 -9.48 -8.13 19.14
C ARG A 50 -8.55 -9.08 18.38
N ALA A 51 -8.19 -8.73 17.15
CA ALA A 51 -7.28 -9.56 16.36
C ALA A 51 -5.84 -9.45 16.90
N GLU A 52 -5.41 -8.25 17.29
CA GLU A 52 -4.11 -8.04 17.93
C GLU A 52 -3.99 -8.83 19.24
N SER A 53 -5.04 -8.85 20.09
CA SER A 53 -5.05 -9.64 21.32
C SER A 53 -4.97 -11.15 21.10
N LEU A 54 -5.32 -11.62 19.90
CA LEU A 54 -5.22 -13.01 19.49
C LEU A 54 -3.89 -13.32 18.79
N GLY A 55 -2.94 -12.39 18.77
CA GLY A 55 -1.60 -12.56 18.22
C GLY A 55 -1.48 -12.32 16.72
N PHE A 56 -2.56 -11.91 16.04
CA PHE A 56 -2.48 -11.51 14.64
C PHE A 56 -1.65 -10.24 14.49
N ARG A 57 -0.84 -10.18 13.44
CA ARG A 57 0.02 -9.04 13.11
C ARG A 57 -0.21 -8.63 11.67
N ALA A 58 0.02 -7.36 11.40
CA ALA A 58 0.07 -6.80 10.05
C ALA A 58 1.40 -6.04 9.89
N GLU A 59 1.70 -5.73 8.64
CA GLU A 59 2.79 -4.85 8.24
C GLU A 59 2.60 -3.47 8.88
N LYS A 60 3.72 -2.85 9.24
CA LYS A 60 3.74 -1.56 9.93
C LYS A 60 3.92 -0.40 8.98
N THR A 61 4.42 -0.66 7.77
CA THR A 61 4.70 0.36 6.77
C THR A 61 4.39 -0.15 5.38
N PHE A 62 4.04 0.76 4.48
CA PHE A 62 3.79 0.39 3.08
C PHE A 62 5.08 -0.05 2.37
N ASP A 63 6.24 0.41 2.84
CA ASP A 63 7.56 -0.06 2.37
C ASP A 63 7.75 -1.58 2.61
N GLU A 64 7.26 -2.10 3.74
CA GLU A 64 7.28 -3.55 4.02
C GLU A 64 6.41 -4.30 3.00
N ILE A 65 5.20 -3.81 2.73
CA ILE A 65 4.28 -4.41 1.74
C ILE A 65 4.93 -4.48 0.36
N ILE A 66 5.56 -3.39 -0.10
CA ILE A 66 6.22 -3.35 -1.41
C ILE A 66 7.41 -4.32 -1.45
N ARG A 67 8.23 -4.38 -0.39
CA ARG A 67 9.37 -5.33 -0.33
C ARG A 67 8.91 -6.78 -0.37
N ILE A 68 7.87 -7.13 0.40
CA ILE A 68 7.28 -8.47 0.40
C ILE A 68 6.78 -8.82 -1.00
N HIS A 69 6.07 -7.90 -1.66
CA HIS A 69 5.62 -8.13 -3.05
C HIS A 69 6.79 -8.38 -4.02
N ILE A 70 7.89 -7.63 -3.89
CA ILE A 70 9.08 -7.86 -4.72
C ILE A 70 9.70 -9.23 -4.46
N GLU A 71 9.80 -9.63 -3.20
CA GLU A 71 10.36 -10.92 -2.80
C GLU A 71 9.50 -12.10 -3.28
N ASP A 72 8.20 -12.03 -3.02
CA ASP A 72 7.26 -13.13 -3.26
C ASP A 72 6.86 -13.26 -4.74
N GLU A 73 6.60 -12.13 -5.41
CA GLU A 73 6.01 -12.14 -6.77
C GLU A 73 7.02 -11.83 -7.88
N LEU A 74 8.10 -11.09 -7.56
CA LEU A 74 9.10 -10.65 -8.55
C LEU A 74 10.46 -11.35 -8.39
N GLY A 75 10.56 -12.33 -7.49
CA GLY A 75 11.80 -13.07 -7.24
C GLY A 75 12.94 -12.18 -6.74
N GLY A 76 12.62 -11.13 -5.97
CA GLY A 76 13.57 -10.21 -5.36
C GLY A 76 14.14 -9.15 -6.31
N LYS A 77 13.58 -8.99 -7.53
CA LYS A 77 14.13 -8.08 -8.54
C LYS A 77 13.09 -7.09 -9.04
N ILE A 78 13.49 -5.82 -9.11
CA ILE A 78 12.73 -4.77 -9.78
C ILE A 78 13.34 -4.59 -11.17
N GLY A 79 12.51 -4.49 -12.20
CA GLY A 79 12.93 -4.39 -13.61
C GLY A 79 14.06 -3.36 -13.81
N SER A 80 15.10 -3.78 -14.54
CA SER A 80 16.29 -3.00 -14.87
C SER A 80 16.03 -1.80 -15.76
#